data_AF-A0A1I2BUP6-F1
#
_entry.id   AF-A0A1I2BUP6-F1
#
_cell.length_a   1.000
_cell.length_b   1.000
_cell.length_c   1.000
_cell.angle_alpha   90.00
_cell.angle_beta   90.00
_cell.angle_gamma   90.00
#
_symmetry.space_group_name_H-M   'P 1'
#
loop_
_entity.id
_entity.type
_entity.pdbx_description
1 polymer ?
#
loop_
_entity_poly.entity_id
_entity_poly.type
_entity_poly.pdbx_seq_one_letter_code
_entity_poly.pdbx_strand_id
1 'polypeptide(L)'
;MSISKTQWEIESDRVIIRPHRIVFILASVLAVVFIALFLLVQKESPGHMVPLVVVMALVWLPFVLGGFTYVIFDRNASRMKKMLFGFLPIRNVPFEKLYQVNIVTQGSGGFNFRIYTKANKYGRGTMISSHYGKDTDPNAVAFSNEVIPLIHQYLDAVAPLKPENTEITNYEYFTEADGIYTLKVKKAGLLVFGSIFLALGIHECTPDAWITDLNIAGKLLMTVFQIALGVVFIAAAYTRLIFNTPSRIIERKSPIGIGNRQFSFDSFVNFQTVRKTYNGVYSGTDINMLFEATGKKNNVLRASTFKNTQQIERFMLEIRKILAS
;
A
#
# COMPACT_ATOMS: atom_id res chain seq x y z
N MET A 1 17.78 -26.69 -4.40
CA MET A 1 16.81 -25.71 -3.82
C MET A 1 17.58 -24.47 -3.37
N SER A 2 17.16 -23.27 -3.78
CA SER A 2 17.83 -22.02 -3.39
C SER A 2 17.50 -21.66 -1.93
N ILE A 3 18.53 -21.36 -1.12
CA ILE A 3 18.41 -21.00 0.30
C ILE A 3 17.53 -19.75 0.51
N SER A 4 17.48 -18.85 -0.49
CA SER A 4 16.72 -17.58 -0.40
C SER A 4 15.20 -17.72 -0.52
N LYS A 5 14.70 -18.85 -1.04
CA LYS A 5 13.29 -19.00 -1.43
C LYS A 5 12.43 -19.47 -0.26
N THR A 6 11.12 -19.23 -0.36
CA THR A 6 10.13 -19.78 0.57
C THR A 6 10.27 -21.28 0.65
N GLN A 7 10.33 -21.82 1.87
CA GLN A 7 10.19 -23.24 2.13
C GLN A 7 8.90 -23.48 2.90
N TRP A 8 8.29 -24.63 2.64
CA TRP A 8 7.10 -25.06 3.37
C TRP A 8 7.22 -26.54 3.74
N GLU A 9 6.44 -26.91 4.74
CA GLU A 9 6.30 -28.24 5.26
C GLU A 9 4.80 -28.46 5.47
N ILE A 10 4.27 -29.49 4.80
CA ILE A 10 2.86 -29.86 4.88
C ILE A 10 2.79 -31.11 5.74
N GLU A 11 2.19 -30.97 6.91
CA GLU A 11 1.85 -32.06 7.81
C GLU A 11 0.34 -32.33 7.72
N SER A 12 -0.12 -33.45 8.28
CA SER A 12 -1.52 -33.87 8.21
C SER A 12 -2.51 -32.85 8.78
N ASP A 13 -2.09 -32.07 9.77
CA ASP A 13 -2.94 -31.12 10.51
C ASP A 13 -2.43 -29.67 10.47
N ARG A 14 -1.25 -29.42 9.90
CA ARG A 14 -0.68 -28.08 9.84
C ARG A 14 0.19 -27.84 8.62
N VAL A 15 0.29 -26.58 8.22
CA VAL A 15 1.21 -26.11 7.18
C VAL A 15 2.15 -25.10 7.79
N ILE A 16 3.46 -25.36 7.72
CA ILE A 16 4.51 -24.48 8.23
C ILE A 16 5.20 -23.81 7.05
N ILE A 17 5.29 -22.48 7.06
CA ILE A 17 5.83 -21.70 5.95
C ILE A 17 6.94 -20.77 6.45
N ARG A 18 8.09 -20.81 5.78
CA ARG A 18 9.31 -20.07 6.13
C ARG A 18 9.65 -19.06 5.03
N PRO A 19 9.07 -17.84 5.06
CA PRO A 19 9.20 -16.86 3.97
C PRO A 19 10.49 -16.02 4.01
N HIS A 20 11.18 -15.94 5.15
CA HIS A 20 12.27 -14.98 5.39
C HIS A 20 13.68 -15.57 5.27
N ARG A 21 13.88 -16.67 4.53
CA ARG A 21 15.19 -17.33 4.48
C ARG A 21 16.29 -16.51 3.80
N ILE A 22 15.95 -15.53 2.97
CA ILE A 22 16.91 -14.57 2.42
C ILE A 22 17.69 -13.81 3.50
N VAL A 23 17.11 -13.67 4.70
CA VAL A 23 17.78 -13.01 5.83
C VAL A 23 19.00 -13.80 6.30
N PHE A 24 19.05 -15.14 6.12
CA PHE A 24 20.27 -15.90 6.37
C PHE A 24 21.42 -15.50 5.45
N ILE A 25 21.14 -15.23 4.17
CA ILE A 25 22.16 -14.76 3.23
C ILE A 25 22.67 -13.38 3.66
N LEU A 26 21.77 -12.47 4.03
CA LEU A 26 22.15 -11.16 4.56
C LEU A 26 22.98 -11.29 5.84
N ALA A 27 22.62 -12.20 6.74
CA ALA A 27 23.37 -12.48 7.96
C ALA A 27 24.78 -13.03 7.66
N SER A 28 24.92 -13.91 6.66
CA SER A 28 26.22 -14.42 6.22
C SER A 28 27.10 -13.32 5.61
N VAL A 29 26.54 -12.48 4.75
CA VAL A 29 27.28 -11.33 4.17
C VAL A 29 27.72 -10.37 5.28
N LEU A 30 26.81 -10.05 6.20
CA LEU A 30 27.11 -9.18 7.33
C LEU A 30 28.18 -9.78 8.25
N ALA A 31 28.16 -11.10 8.48
CA ALA A 31 29.20 -11.79 9.24
C ALA A 31 30.59 -11.63 8.61
N VAL A 32 30.72 -11.75 7.29
CA VAL A 32 32.00 -11.57 6.59
C VAL A 32 32.52 -10.13 6.74
N VAL A 33 31.65 -9.14 6.57
CA VAL A 33 32.00 -7.71 6.78
C VAL A 33 32.46 -7.48 8.21
N PHE A 34 31.75 -8.07 9.18
CA PHE A 34 32.06 -7.96 10.59
C PHE A 34 33.39 -8.63 10.93
N ILE A 35 33.66 -9.82 10.41
CA ILE A 35 34.97 -10.47 10.59
C ILE A 35 36.10 -9.60 10.03
N ALA A 36 35.94 -9.03 8.83
CA ALA A 36 36.94 -8.15 8.24
C ALA A 36 37.18 -6.88 9.09
N LEU A 37 36.12 -6.23 9.56
CA LEU A 37 36.20 -5.06 10.42
C LEU A 37 36.89 -5.39 11.76
N PHE A 38 36.55 -6.53 12.35
CA PHE A 38 37.17 -7.01 13.58
C PHE A 38 38.68 -7.18 13.40
N LEU A 39 39.13 -7.83 12.33
CA LEU A 39 40.55 -8.05 12.04
C LEU A 39 41.32 -6.73 11.82
N LEU A 40 40.69 -5.76 11.14
CA LEU A 40 41.29 -4.43 10.93
C LEU A 40 41.47 -3.68 12.26
N VAL A 41 40.45 -3.65 13.12
CA VAL A 41 40.54 -2.94 14.41
C VAL A 41 41.47 -3.66 15.37
N GLN A 42 41.50 -4.99 15.36
CA GLN A 42 42.42 -5.78 16.18
C GLN A 42 43.89 -5.46 15.88
N LYS A 43 44.22 -5.22 14.60
CA LYS A 43 45.57 -4.83 14.17
C LYS A 43 45.98 -3.47 14.74
N GLU A 44 45.07 -2.50 14.78
CA GLU A 44 45.35 -1.13 15.19
C GLU A 44 45.20 -0.91 16.71
N SER A 45 44.37 -1.68 17.41
CA SER A 45 44.03 -1.46 18.82
C SER A 45 43.58 -2.74 19.54
N PRO A 46 44.51 -3.64 19.89
CA PRO A 46 44.18 -4.97 20.43
C PRO A 46 43.50 -4.97 21.82
N GLY A 47 43.55 -3.88 22.57
CA GLY A 47 43.07 -3.79 23.96
C GLY A 47 41.58 -3.51 24.16
N HIS A 48 40.83 -3.10 23.13
CA HIS A 48 39.45 -2.60 23.28
C HIS A 48 38.41 -3.27 22.35
N MET A 49 38.55 -4.59 22.13
CA MET A 49 37.68 -5.32 21.18
C MET A 49 36.30 -5.69 21.73
N VAL A 50 36.13 -5.78 23.06
CA VAL A 50 34.87 -6.26 23.67
C VAL A 50 33.67 -5.38 23.29
N PRO A 51 33.71 -4.03 23.41
CA PRO A 51 32.57 -3.19 23.02
C PRO A 51 32.21 -3.34 21.54
N LEU A 52 33.21 -3.44 20.67
CA LEU A 52 33.02 -3.63 19.24
C LEU A 52 32.30 -4.95 18.96
N VAL A 53 32.76 -6.06 19.54
CA VAL A 53 32.13 -7.39 19.38
C VAL A 53 30.69 -7.38 19.87
N VAL A 54 30.40 -6.72 21.00
CA VAL A 54 29.04 -6.61 21.53
C VAL A 54 28.12 -5.86 20.55
N VAL A 55 28.57 -4.71 20.03
CA VAL A 55 27.78 -3.95 19.03
C VAL A 55 27.55 -4.77 17.77
N MET A 56 28.58 -5.45 17.27
CA MET A 56 28.47 -6.32 16.09
C MET A 56 27.49 -7.47 16.33
N ALA A 57 27.54 -8.11 17.50
CA ALA A 57 26.59 -9.15 17.87
C ALA A 57 25.15 -8.62 17.95
N LEU A 58 24.94 -7.44 18.55
CA LEU A 58 23.61 -6.81 18.63
C LEU A 58 23.02 -6.47 17.26
N VAL A 59 23.86 -6.13 16.28
CA VAL A 59 23.41 -5.85 14.91
C VAL A 59 23.23 -7.14 14.10
N TRP A 60 24.10 -8.13 14.26
CA TRP A 60 24.08 -9.36 13.48
C TRP A 60 22.99 -10.35 13.94
N LEU A 61 22.82 -10.52 15.25
CA LEU A 61 21.93 -11.51 15.84
C LEU A 61 20.48 -11.37 15.37
N PRO A 62 19.89 -10.16 15.26
CA PRO A 62 18.53 -9.98 14.71
C PRO A 62 18.36 -10.50 13.27
N PHE A 63 19.40 -10.48 12.44
CA PHE A 63 19.33 -11.02 11.08
C PHE A 63 19.30 -12.55 11.10
N VAL A 64 20.21 -13.18 11.87
CA VAL A 64 20.24 -14.64 12.02
C VAL A 64 18.90 -15.14 12.56
N LEU A 65 18.45 -14.57 13.68
CA LEU A 65 17.18 -14.92 14.29
C LEU A 65 16.02 -14.62 13.34
N GLY A 66 16.07 -13.50 12.61
CA GLY A 66 15.06 -13.11 11.62
C GLY A 66 14.80 -14.20 10.57
N GLY A 67 15.83 -14.93 10.14
CA GLY A 67 15.74 -16.04 9.20
C GLY A 67 14.90 -17.22 9.70
N PHE A 68 14.79 -17.43 11.02
CA PHE A 68 13.97 -18.47 11.64
C PHE A 68 12.49 -18.09 11.75
N THR A 69 12.09 -16.91 11.27
CA THR A 69 10.68 -16.49 11.32
C THR A 69 9.81 -17.35 10.39
N TYR A 70 8.74 -17.92 10.93
CA TYR A 70 7.80 -18.74 10.16
C TYR A 70 6.33 -18.46 10.51
N VAL A 71 5.44 -18.96 9.66
CA VAL A 71 3.99 -18.88 9.80
C VAL A 71 3.43 -20.30 9.82
N ILE A 72 2.60 -20.62 10.82
CA ILE A 72 1.88 -21.90 10.90
C ILE A 72 0.42 -21.64 10.59
N PHE A 73 -0.17 -22.50 9.77
CA PHE A 73 -1.60 -22.68 9.63
C PHE A 73 -1.98 -24.01 10.27
N ASP A 74 -2.62 -23.97 11.42
CA ASP A 74 -2.99 -25.14 12.22
C ASP A 74 -4.49 -25.41 12.05
N ARG A 75 -4.82 -26.55 11.45
CA ARG A 75 -6.20 -26.97 11.17
C ARG A 75 -6.93 -27.34 12.46
N ASN A 76 -6.28 -28.08 13.35
CA ASN A 76 -6.86 -28.54 14.61
C ASN A 76 -7.19 -27.36 15.53
N ALA A 77 -6.26 -26.41 15.65
CA ALA A 77 -6.49 -25.19 16.40
C ALA A 77 -7.33 -24.15 15.64
N SER A 78 -7.59 -24.36 14.34
CA SER A 78 -8.26 -23.42 13.43
C SER A 78 -7.67 -22.01 13.47
N ARG A 79 -6.34 -21.93 13.53
CA ARG A 79 -5.61 -20.69 13.80
C ARG A 79 -4.33 -20.58 12.98
N MET A 80 -4.03 -19.35 12.56
CA MET A 80 -2.73 -18.98 12.04
C MET A 80 -1.88 -18.38 13.15
N LYS A 81 -0.63 -18.82 13.26
CA LYS A 81 0.38 -18.25 14.15
C LYS A 81 1.56 -17.73 13.35
N LYS A 82 2.09 -16.56 13.70
CA LYS A 82 3.38 -16.07 13.19
C LYS A 82 4.39 -16.10 14.34
N MET A 83 5.46 -16.86 14.14
CA MET A 83 6.53 -17.06 15.11
C MET A 83 7.75 -16.25 14.67
N LEU A 84 8.02 -15.13 15.37
CA LEU A 84 9.24 -14.35 15.20
C LEU A 84 10.41 -15.11 15.80
N PHE A 85 11.53 -15.14 15.09
CA PHE A 85 12.76 -15.83 15.54
C PHE A 85 12.60 -17.34 15.80
N GLY A 86 11.50 -17.92 15.33
CA GLY A 86 11.17 -19.34 15.49
C GLY A 86 10.47 -19.71 16.80
N PHE A 87 10.46 -18.83 17.81
CA PHE A 87 9.91 -19.14 19.14
C PHE A 87 8.93 -18.10 19.70
N LEU A 88 9.00 -16.84 19.27
CA LEU A 88 8.15 -15.78 19.84
C LEU A 88 6.86 -15.59 19.02
N PRO A 89 5.67 -15.97 19.53
CA PRO A 89 4.42 -15.76 18.81
C PRO A 89 4.06 -14.27 18.78
N ILE A 90 4.24 -13.63 17.62
CA ILE A 90 3.92 -12.20 17.43
C ILE A 90 2.55 -11.96 16.81
N ARG A 91 1.92 -13.01 16.26
CA ARG A 91 0.58 -12.93 15.71
C ARG A 91 -0.14 -14.25 15.91
N ASN A 92 -1.39 -14.20 16.34
CA ASN A 92 -2.23 -15.37 16.51
C ASN A 92 -3.67 -15.02 16.07
N VAL A 93 -4.10 -15.50 14.90
CA VAL A 93 -5.36 -15.11 14.27
C VAL A 93 -6.20 -16.36 13.98
N PRO A 94 -7.45 -16.44 14.46
CA PRO A 94 -8.36 -17.53 14.09
C PRO A 94 -8.74 -17.48 12.62
N PHE A 95 -8.97 -18.64 12.01
CA PHE A 95 -9.31 -18.77 10.59
C PHE A 95 -10.58 -18.00 10.22
N GLU A 96 -11.55 -17.93 11.12
CA GLU A 96 -12.77 -17.12 10.94
C GLU A 96 -12.51 -15.64 10.65
N LYS A 97 -11.40 -15.09 11.17
CA LYS A 97 -10.99 -13.70 10.99
C LYS A 97 -10.07 -13.51 9.79
N LEU A 98 -9.64 -14.59 9.13
CA LEU A 98 -8.85 -14.55 7.90
C LEU A 98 -9.78 -14.43 6.71
N TYR A 99 -9.31 -13.70 5.70
CA TYR A 99 -10.03 -13.48 4.46
C TYR A 99 -9.49 -14.41 3.39
N GLN A 100 -8.43 -13.99 2.69
CA GLN A 100 -7.85 -14.79 1.62
C GLN A 100 -6.36 -14.49 1.44
N VAL A 101 -5.68 -15.38 0.71
CA VAL A 101 -4.34 -15.14 0.19
C VAL A 101 -4.45 -14.33 -1.10
N ASN A 102 -3.72 -13.23 -1.18
CA ASN A 102 -3.64 -12.39 -2.39
C ASN A 102 -2.19 -12.19 -2.80
N ILE A 103 -2.01 -11.97 -4.10
CA ILE A 103 -0.74 -11.55 -4.69
C ILE A 103 -0.59 -10.04 -4.49
N VAL A 104 0.57 -9.62 -4.00
CA VAL A 104 0.95 -8.22 -3.87
C VAL A 104 2.12 -7.95 -4.81
N THR A 105 1.85 -7.22 -5.88
CA THR A 105 2.89 -6.75 -6.82
C THR A 105 3.63 -5.55 -6.24
N GLN A 106 4.94 -5.46 -6.50
CA GLN A 106 5.77 -4.34 -6.09
C GLN A 106 6.11 -3.46 -7.30
N GLY A 107 6.22 -2.15 -7.09
CA GLY A 107 6.44 -1.19 -8.18
C GLY A 107 7.74 -1.38 -8.96
N SER A 108 8.73 -2.07 -8.40
CA SER A 108 10.00 -2.43 -9.03
C SER A 108 9.94 -3.69 -9.90
N GLY A 109 8.75 -4.28 -10.09
CA GLY A 109 8.58 -5.63 -10.61
C GLY A 109 8.66 -6.68 -9.51
N GLY A 110 8.06 -7.85 -9.79
CA GLY A 110 7.93 -8.97 -8.85
C GLY A 110 6.74 -8.88 -7.89
N PHE A 111 6.53 -9.94 -7.13
CA PHE A 111 5.39 -10.10 -6.24
C PHE A 111 5.69 -10.99 -5.01
N ASN A 112 4.80 -10.96 -4.03
CA ASN A 112 4.75 -11.96 -2.96
C ASN A 112 3.30 -12.30 -2.62
N PHE A 113 3.11 -13.44 -1.98
CA PHE A 113 1.82 -13.86 -1.43
C PHE A 113 1.68 -13.36 0.01
N ARG A 114 0.51 -12.77 0.29
CA ARG A 114 0.14 -12.34 1.62
C ARG A 114 -1.26 -12.78 1.97
N ILE A 115 -1.47 -13.13 3.22
CA ILE A 115 -2.79 -13.41 3.75
C ILE A 115 -3.35 -12.20 4.50
N TYR A 116 -4.64 -11.95 4.30
CA TYR A 116 -5.33 -10.81 4.85
C TYR A 116 -6.37 -11.24 5.89
N THR A 117 -6.70 -10.32 6.79
CA THR A 117 -7.79 -10.50 7.76
C THR A 117 -9.07 -9.86 7.21
N LYS A 118 -10.26 -10.38 7.55
CA LYS A 118 -11.55 -9.79 7.16
C LYS A 118 -11.69 -8.32 7.58
N ALA A 119 -11.16 -7.98 8.77
CA ALA A 119 -11.14 -6.59 9.25
C ALA A 119 -10.15 -5.68 8.49
N ASN A 120 -9.25 -6.24 7.68
CA ASN A 120 -8.19 -5.48 7.02
C ASN A 120 -7.79 -6.09 5.66
N LYS A 121 -8.76 -6.27 4.75
CA LYS A 121 -8.61 -6.86 3.41
C LYS A 121 -7.59 -6.12 2.52
N TYR A 122 -7.38 -4.82 2.72
CA TYR A 122 -6.46 -3.97 1.95
C TYR A 122 -5.23 -3.50 2.74
N GLY A 123 -4.94 -4.14 3.87
CA GLY A 123 -3.88 -3.75 4.79
C GLY A 123 -2.46 -4.19 4.39
N ARG A 124 -1.59 -4.37 5.40
CA ARG A 124 -0.23 -4.92 5.17
C ARG A 124 -0.26 -6.40 4.76
N GLY A 125 -1.28 -7.13 5.21
CA GLY A 125 -1.30 -8.58 5.23
C GLY A 125 -0.21 -9.18 6.14
N THR A 126 -0.29 -10.49 6.37
CA THR A 126 0.87 -11.28 6.83
C THR A 126 1.55 -11.83 5.59
N MET A 127 2.84 -11.56 5.41
CA MET A 127 3.64 -12.16 4.35
C MET A 127 3.79 -13.66 4.60
N ILE A 128 3.43 -14.48 3.60
CA ILE A 128 3.55 -15.94 3.66
C ILE A 128 4.50 -16.49 2.60
N SER A 129 4.99 -15.67 1.67
CA SER A 129 6.07 -16.06 0.76
C SER A 129 7.21 -15.04 0.75
N SER A 130 8.37 -15.47 0.30
CA SER A 130 9.45 -14.61 -0.19
C SER A 130 9.00 -13.77 -1.39
N HIS A 131 9.83 -12.81 -1.77
CA HIS A 131 9.67 -12.09 -3.03
C HIS A 131 10.01 -13.00 -4.22
N TYR A 132 9.20 -12.94 -5.28
CA TYR A 132 9.39 -13.63 -6.55
C TYR A 132 9.48 -12.60 -7.67
N GLY A 133 10.48 -12.71 -8.54
CA GLY A 133 10.68 -11.76 -9.64
C GLY A 133 9.77 -12.01 -10.85
N LYS A 134 9.34 -13.26 -11.07
CA LYS A 134 8.54 -13.69 -12.22
C LYS A 134 7.49 -14.71 -11.77
N ASP A 135 6.36 -14.73 -12.45
CA ASP A 135 5.26 -15.70 -12.25
C ASP A 135 5.68 -17.13 -12.62
N THR A 136 6.60 -17.27 -13.58
CA THR A 136 7.20 -18.55 -13.98
C THR A 136 8.29 -19.06 -13.02
N ASP A 137 8.53 -18.44 -11.86
CA ASP A 137 9.51 -18.98 -10.90
C ASP A 137 9.02 -20.34 -10.39
N PRO A 138 9.81 -21.43 -10.55
CA PRO A 138 9.38 -22.77 -10.13
C PRO A 138 8.90 -22.85 -8.67
N ASN A 139 9.50 -22.06 -7.77
CA ASN A 139 9.10 -22.02 -6.36
C ASN A 139 7.80 -21.24 -6.14
N ALA A 140 7.54 -20.21 -6.94
CA ALA A 140 6.27 -19.49 -6.91
C ALA A 140 5.15 -20.38 -7.43
N VAL A 141 5.39 -21.10 -8.52
CA VAL A 141 4.45 -22.07 -9.11
C VAL A 141 4.15 -23.19 -8.12
N ALA A 142 5.18 -23.84 -7.56
CA ALA A 142 5.00 -24.91 -6.58
C ALA A 142 4.26 -24.41 -5.33
N PHE A 143 4.64 -23.25 -4.78
CA PHE A 143 3.93 -22.66 -3.65
C PHE A 143 2.45 -22.35 -3.97
N SER A 144 2.18 -21.85 -5.17
CA SER A 144 0.82 -21.52 -5.62
C SER A 144 -0.04 -22.74 -5.87
N ASN A 145 0.56 -23.87 -6.27
CA ASN A 145 -0.16 -25.09 -6.59
C ASN A 145 -0.34 -26.00 -5.37
N GLU A 146 0.63 -26.05 -4.46
CA GLU A 146 0.62 -26.96 -3.31
C GLU A 146 0.05 -26.29 -2.05
N VAL A 147 0.52 -25.08 -1.72
CA VAL A 147 0.27 -24.47 -0.40
C VAL A 147 -0.98 -23.60 -0.40
N ILE A 148 -1.15 -22.76 -1.41
CA ILE A 148 -2.27 -21.79 -1.46
C ILE A 148 -3.62 -22.51 -1.44
N PRO A 149 -3.89 -23.54 -2.28
CA PRO A 149 -5.17 -24.23 -2.27
C PRO A 149 -5.46 -24.90 -0.92
N LEU A 150 -4.44 -25.47 -0.28
CA LEU A 150 -4.57 -26.09 1.04
C LEU A 150 -4.92 -25.07 2.13
N ILE A 151 -4.30 -23.89 2.12
CA ILE A 151 -4.69 -22.79 3.02
C ILE A 151 -6.15 -22.42 2.78
N HIS A 152 -6.56 -22.23 1.53
CA HIS A 152 -7.96 -21.89 1.21
C HIS A 152 -8.93 -22.98 1.70
N GLN A 153 -8.61 -24.25 1.48
CA GLN A 153 -9.39 -25.37 2.00
C GLN A 153 -9.55 -25.31 3.53
N TYR A 154 -8.49 -24.97 4.27
CA TYR A 154 -8.56 -24.82 5.73
C TYR A 154 -9.44 -23.63 6.16
N LEU A 155 -9.39 -22.52 5.42
CA LEU A 155 -10.23 -21.36 5.68
C LEU A 155 -11.70 -21.64 5.38
N ASP A 156 -11.97 -22.25 4.23
CA ASP A 156 -13.33 -22.53 3.76
C ASP A 156 -14.03 -23.59 4.61
N ALA A 157 -13.29 -24.54 5.18
CA ALA A 157 -13.83 -25.52 6.12
C ALA A 157 -14.37 -24.89 7.42
N VAL A 158 -13.82 -23.75 7.85
CA VAL A 158 -14.21 -23.08 9.10
C VAL A 158 -15.15 -21.91 8.84
N ALA A 159 -14.84 -21.08 7.84
CA ALA A 159 -15.56 -19.85 7.58
C ALA A 159 -15.56 -19.54 6.08
N PRO A 160 -16.39 -20.24 5.27
CA PRO A 160 -16.45 -20.04 3.84
C PRO A 160 -16.74 -18.58 3.50
N LEU A 161 -16.09 -18.09 2.44
CA LEU A 161 -16.31 -16.74 1.96
C LEU A 161 -17.76 -16.60 1.50
N LYS A 162 -18.56 -15.88 2.29
CA LYS A 162 -19.92 -15.52 1.88
C LYS A 162 -19.84 -14.41 0.81
N PRO A 163 -20.63 -14.49 -0.27
CA PRO A 163 -20.76 -13.38 -1.19
C PRO A 163 -21.26 -12.16 -0.41
N GLU A 164 -20.55 -11.06 -0.53
CA GLU A 164 -20.79 -9.83 0.22
C GLU A 164 -21.98 -9.08 -0.39
N ASN A 165 -23.18 -9.63 -0.23
CA ASN A 165 -24.44 -9.00 -0.63
C ASN A 165 -24.88 -8.01 0.45
N THR A 166 -24.10 -6.94 0.65
CA THR A 166 -24.60 -5.79 1.40
C THR A 166 -25.39 -4.90 0.46
N GLU A 167 -26.72 -4.91 0.58
CA GLU A 167 -27.56 -3.93 -0.09
C GLU A 167 -27.15 -2.52 0.35
N ILE A 168 -26.70 -1.70 -0.60
CA ILE A 168 -26.36 -0.31 -0.35
C ILE A 168 -27.65 0.49 -0.44
N THR A 169 -28.26 0.81 0.70
CA THR A 169 -29.47 1.64 0.74
C THR A 169 -29.15 3.14 0.65
N ASN A 170 -27.95 3.56 1.07
CA ASN A 170 -27.51 4.95 1.10
C ASN A 170 -26.05 5.10 0.65
N TYR A 171 -25.74 6.16 -0.10
CA TYR A 171 -24.38 6.48 -0.52
C TYR A 171 -23.66 7.39 0.49
N GLU A 172 -22.67 6.85 1.20
CA GLU A 172 -21.90 7.60 2.19
C GLU A 172 -20.94 8.59 1.51
N TYR A 173 -20.30 8.16 0.41
CA TYR A 173 -19.23 8.94 -0.23
C TYR A 173 -19.70 9.78 -1.42
N PHE A 174 -20.92 9.57 -1.89
CA PHE A 174 -21.48 10.27 -3.04
C PHE A 174 -22.67 11.13 -2.65
N THR A 175 -22.86 12.23 -3.37
CA THR A 175 -24.12 12.96 -3.44
C THR A 175 -24.81 12.57 -4.73
N GLU A 176 -26.03 12.03 -4.62
CA GLU A 176 -26.87 11.60 -5.74
C GLU A 176 -27.87 12.71 -6.09
N ALA A 177 -27.93 13.07 -7.38
CA ALA A 177 -28.97 13.92 -7.95
C ALA A 177 -29.22 13.49 -9.40
N ASP A 178 -30.46 13.11 -9.74
CA ASP A 178 -30.88 12.79 -11.11
C ASP A 178 -29.97 11.77 -11.86
N GLY A 179 -29.54 10.70 -11.17
CA GLY A 179 -28.62 9.70 -11.75
C GLY A 179 -27.17 10.17 -11.90
N ILE A 180 -26.83 11.33 -11.31
CA ILE A 180 -25.49 11.88 -11.25
C ILE A 180 -24.96 11.74 -9.83
N TYR A 181 -23.93 10.91 -9.68
CA TYR A 181 -23.25 10.67 -8.41
C TYR A 181 -21.94 11.45 -8.37
N THR A 182 -21.89 12.47 -7.53
CA THR A 182 -20.67 13.29 -7.33
C THR A 182 -19.95 12.88 -6.06
N LEU A 183 -18.64 12.63 -6.16
CA LEU A 183 -17.81 12.30 -5.01
C LEU A 183 -17.73 13.47 -4.01
N LYS A 184 -18.01 13.21 -2.73
CA LYS A 184 -17.83 14.18 -1.64
C LYS A 184 -16.34 14.44 -1.41
N VAL A 185 -15.94 15.71 -1.44
CA VAL A 185 -14.54 16.13 -1.27
C VAL A 185 -14.41 17.04 -0.06
N LYS A 186 -13.39 16.82 0.78
CA LYS A 186 -13.06 17.72 1.90
C LYS A 186 -12.30 18.94 1.37
N LYS A 187 -13.01 20.06 1.21
CA LYS A 187 -12.47 21.29 0.59
C LYS A 187 -11.70 22.20 1.55
N ALA A 188 -12.01 22.12 2.85
CA ALA A 188 -11.55 23.09 3.84
C ALA A 188 -10.03 23.32 3.83
N GLY A 189 -9.23 22.26 3.86
CA GLY A 189 -7.77 22.39 3.83
C GLY A 189 -7.24 23.08 2.57
N LEU A 190 -7.76 22.68 1.40
CA LEU A 190 -7.36 23.28 0.11
C LEU A 190 -7.75 24.75 0.02
N LEU A 191 -8.92 25.12 0.54
CA LEU A 191 -9.36 26.51 0.61
C LEU A 191 -8.49 27.34 1.56
N VAL A 192 -8.18 26.81 2.75
CA VAL A 192 -7.31 27.50 3.73
C VAL A 192 -5.92 27.74 3.14
N PHE A 193 -5.27 26.71 2.60
CA PHE A 193 -3.95 26.87 1.98
C PHE A 193 -4.01 27.80 0.76
N GLY A 194 -5.03 27.65 -0.08
CA GLY A 194 -5.21 28.52 -1.24
C GLY A 194 -5.36 29.99 -0.87
N SER A 195 -6.17 30.30 0.15
CA SER A 195 -6.34 31.66 0.66
C SER A 195 -5.07 32.24 1.26
N ILE A 196 -4.29 31.44 2.01
CA ILE A 196 -3.01 31.88 2.57
C ILE A 196 -2.02 32.24 1.45
N PHE A 197 -1.87 31.37 0.45
CA PHE A 197 -0.96 31.63 -0.67
C PHE A 197 -1.38 32.84 -1.51
N LEU A 198 -2.69 33.02 -1.73
CA LEU A 198 -3.20 34.24 -2.37
C LEU A 198 -2.90 35.48 -1.53
N ALA A 199 -3.17 35.45 -0.22
CA ALA A 199 -2.94 36.59 0.66
C ALA A 199 -1.46 36.99 0.68
N LEU A 200 -0.55 36.02 0.79
CA LEU A 200 0.89 36.25 0.73
C LEU A 200 1.30 36.86 -0.61
N GLY A 201 0.88 36.26 -1.72
CA GLY A 201 1.23 36.75 -3.05
C GLY A 201 0.67 38.14 -3.36
N ILE A 202 -0.53 38.47 -2.87
CA ILE A 202 -1.13 39.81 -2.99
C ILE A 202 -0.42 40.82 -2.08
N HIS A 203 -0.10 40.43 -0.85
CA HIS A 203 0.66 41.26 0.08
C HIS A 203 2.03 41.66 -0.49
N GLU A 204 2.75 40.73 -1.10
CA GLU A 204 4.04 41.02 -1.73
C GLU A 204 3.93 41.88 -3.01
N CYS A 205 2.70 42.19 -3.48
CA CYS A 205 2.45 43.17 -4.54
C CYS A 205 2.13 44.59 -3.99
N THR A 206 2.05 44.78 -2.67
CA THR A 206 1.75 46.09 -2.07
C THR A 206 3.02 46.88 -1.72
N PRO A 207 2.91 48.18 -1.41
CA PRO A 207 4.03 48.96 -0.90
C PRO A 207 4.61 48.44 0.43
N ASP A 208 3.82 47.69 1.19
CA ASP A 208 4.20 47.12 2.49
C ASP A 208 4.78 45.70 2.38
N ALA A 209 5.19 45.28 1.17
CA ALA A 209 5.78 43.97 0.91
C ALA A 209 6.93 43.68 1.89
N TRP A 210 6.96 42.47 2.45
CA TRP A 210 7.97 42.11 3.44
C TRP A 210 9.35 41.94 2.82
N ILE A 211 9.42 41.63 1.52
CA ILE A 211 10.69 41.35 0.84
C ILE A 211 10.92 42.34 -0.30
N THR A 212 11.61 43.44 0.03
CA THR A 212 11.89 44.54 -0.91
C THR A 212 13.13 44.29 -1.78
N ASP A 213 14.12 43.57 -1.24
CA ASP A 213 15.48 43.50 -1.78
C ASP A 213 15.73 42.23 -2.63
N LEU A 214 14.74 41.85 -3.44
CA LEU A 214 14.86 40.72 -4.36
C LEU A 214 15.21 41.16 -5.77
N ASN A 215 16.04 40.35 -6.44
CA ASN A 215 16.18 40.42 -7.90
C ASN A 215 14.83 40.07 -8.59
N ILE A 216 14.73 40.35 -9.89
CA ILE A 216 13.49 40.14 -10.66
C ILE A 216 12.94 38.71 -10.50
N ALA A 217 13.81 37.71 -10.50
CA ALA A 217 13.43 36.31 -10.34
C ALA A 217 12.82 36.04 -8.94
N GLY A 218 13.43 36.59 -7.88
CA GLY A 218 12.90 36.50 -6.52
C GLY A 218 11.54 37.17 -6.39
N LYS A 219 11.35 38.35 -6.99
CA LYS A 219 10.05 39.04 -6.99
C LYS A 219 8.96 38.22 -7.69
N LEU A 220 9.27 37.62 -8.84
CA LEU A 220 8.33 36.74 -9.55
C LEU A 220 7.97 35.48 -8.74
N LEU A 221 8.93 34.91 -8.02
CA LEU A 221 8.69 33.75 -7.18
C LEU A 221 7.81 34.07 -5.96
N MET A 222 8.02 35.24 -5.33
CA MET A 222 7.25 35.62 -4.13
C MET A 222 5.86 36.17 -4.45
N THR A 223 5.65 36.69 -5.66
CA THR A 223 4.34 37.23 -6.09
C THR A 223 3.60 36.24 -6.99
N VAL A 224 4.01 36.12 -8.24
CA VAL A 224 3.32 35.36 -9.30
C VAL A 224 3.20 33.89 -8.93
N PHE A 225 4.26 33.26 -8.44
CA PHE A 225 4.21 31.84 -8.09
C PHE A 225 3.32 31.57 -6.88
N GLN A 226 3.32 32.43 -5.85
CA GLN A 226 2.40 32.28 -4.70
C GLN A 226 0.95 32.47 -5.11
N ILE A 227 0.65 33.49 -5.93
CA ILE A 227 -0.69 33.69 -6.49
C ILE A 227 -1.12 32.47 -7.31
N ALA A 228 -0.23 31.97 -8.18
CA ALA A 228 -0.50 30.78 -8.99
C ALA A 228 -0.78 29.54 -8.12
N LEU A 229 0.00 29.31 -7.06
CA LEU A 229 -0.27 28.24 -6.10
C LEU A 229 -1.63 28.42 -5.43
N GLY A 230 -1.96 29.63 -4.99
CA GLY A 230 -3.25 29.95 -4.39
C GLY A 230 -4.42 29.59 -5.31
N VAL A 231 -4.36 30.02 -6.58
CA VAL A 231 -5.34 29.67 -7.62
C VAL A 231 -5.42 28.16 -7.82
N VAL A 232 -4.28 27.46 -7.91
CA VAL A 232 -4.25 26.01 -8.10
C VAL A 232 -4.88 25.27 -6.91
N PHE A 233 -4.60 25.66 -5.67
CA PHE A 233 -5.20 25.05 -4.48
C PHE A 233 -6.71 25.25 -4.43
N ILE A 234 -7.19 26.46 -4.72
CA ILE A 234 -8.63 26.74 -4.79
C ILE A 234 -9.28 25.94 -5.92
N ALA A 235 -8.71 25.95 -7.12
CA ALA A 235 -9.23 25.16 -8.23
C ALA A 235 -9.26 23.65 -7.93
N ALA A 236 -8.23 23.13 -7.24
CA ALA A 236 -8.21 21.75 -6.77
C ALA A 236 -9.34 21.45 -5.78
N ALA A 237 -9.72 22.40 -4.91
CA ALA A 237 -10.84 22.26 -3.97
C ALA A 237 -12.20 22.07 -4.66
N TYR A 238 -12.33 22.58 -5.89
CA TYR A 238 -13.53 22.47 -6.71
C TYR A 238 -13.42 21.42 -7.82
N THR A 239 -12.34 20.64 -7.86
CA THR A 239 -12.25 19.48 -8.74
C THR A 239 -13.24 18.41 -8.30
N ARG A 240 -14.09 17.95 -9.21
CA ARG A 240 -15.13 16.95 -8.96
C ARG A 240 -14.82 15.66 -9.71
N LEU A 241 -15.20 14.54 -9.11
CA LEU A 241 -15.29 13.26 -9.77
C LEU A 241 -16.77 12.88 -9.81
N ILE A 242 -17.31 12.71 -11.02
CA ILE A 242 -18.73 12.56 -11.28
C ILE A 242 -18.94 11.26 -12.05
N PHE A 243 -19.95 10.51 -11.65
CA PHE A 243 -20.43 9.31 -12.32
C PHE A 243 -21.83 9.61 -12.80
N ASN A 244 -22.02 9.64 -14.11
CA ASN A 244 -23.29 9.95 -14.74
C ASN A 244 -23.86 8.65 -15.31
N THR A 245 -24.90 8.11 -14.66
CA THR A 245 -25.49 6.83 -15.05
C THR A 245 -26.30 6.92 -16.35
N PRO A 246 -27.08 8.00 -16.65
CA PRO A 246 -27.78 8.11 -17.93
C PRO A 246 -26.84 8.07 -19.15
N SER A 247 -25.69 8.74 -19.05
CA SER A 247 -24.70 8.79 -20.13
C SER A 247 -23.60 7.73 -20.02
N ARG A 248 -23.63 6.90 -18.96
CA ARG A 248 -22.64 5.85 -18.64
C ARG A 248 -21.20 6.37 -18.69
N ILE A 249 -20.95 7.55 -18.12
CA ILE A 249 -19.67 8.25 -18.16
C ILE A 249 -19.16 8.58 -16.76
N ILE A 250 -17.85 8.35 -16.56
CA ILE A 250 -17.09 8.81 -15.39
C ILE A 250 -16.24 10.00 -15.82
N GLU A 251 -16.44 11.15 -15.19
CA GLU A 251 -15.71 12.37 -15.50
C GLU A 251 -14.99 12.93 -14.27
N ARG A 252 -13.72 13.29 -14.46
CA ARG A 252 -13.00 14.17 -13.56
C ARG A 252 -13.00 15.56 -14.17
N LYS A 253 -13.54 16.55 -13.45
CA LYS A 253 -13.69 17.92 -13.92
C LYS A 253 -13.09 18.91 -12.92
N SER A 254 -12.11 19.68 -13.37
CA SER A 254 -11.48 20.80 -12.68
C SER A 254 -11.96 22.12 -13.30
N PRO A 255 -12.21 23.18 -12.50
CA PRO A 255 -12.61 24.48 -13.02
C PRO A 255 -11.64 25.08 -14.04
N ILE A 256 -10.35 24.80 -13.87
CA ILE A 256 -9.26 25.31 -14.73
C ILE A 256 -8.84 24.32 -15.82
N GLY A 257 -9.59 23.24 -16.03
CA GLY A 257 -9.32 22.22 -17.05
C GLY A 257 -8.18 21.25 -16.74
N ILE A 258 -7.33 21.55 -15.75
CA ILE A 258 -6.18 20.72 -15.39
C ILE A 258 -6.62 19.34 -14.89
N GLY A 259 -6.15 18.30 -15.57
CA GLY A 259 -6.38 16.91 -15.18
C GLY A 259 -7.79 16.41 -15.49
N ASN A 260 -8.55 17.12 -16.35
CA ASN A 260 -9.83 16.65 -16.83
C ASN A 260 -9.67 15.34 -17.60
N ARG A 261 -10.53 14.37 -17.28
CA ARG A 261 -10.56 13.06 -17.95
C ARG A 261 -11.98 12.55 -17.98
N GLN A 262 -12.29 11.78 -19.01
CA GLN A 262 -13.58 11.16 -19.20
C GLN A 262 -13.35 9.70 -19.60
N PHE A 263 -14.12 8.81 -19.01
CA PHE A 263 -14.08 7.38 -19.27
C PHE A 263 -15.52 6.86 -19.40
N SER A 264 -15.72 5.86 -20.26
CA SER A 264 -16.99 5.11 -20.29
C SER A 264 -17.04 4.19 -19.07
N PHE A 265 -18.25 3.89 -18.60
CA PHE A 265 -18.47 2.81 -17.63
C PHE A 265 -18.02 1.47 -18.20
N ASP A 266 -18.24 1.25 -19.50
CA ASP A 266 -17.96 -0.02 -20.16
C ASP A 266 -16.46 -0.28 -20.31
N SER A 267 -15.62 0.75 -20.22
CA SER A 267 -14.17 0.59 -20.22
C SER A 267 -13.59 0.35 -18.83
N PHE A 268 -14.40 0.35 -17.77
CA PHE A 268 -13.93 0.04 -16.41
C PHE A 268 -13.55 -1.45 -16.30
N VAL A 269 -12.33 -1.71 -15.87
CA VAL A 269 -11.80 -3.07 -15.73
C VAL A 269 -11.84 -3.51 -14.27
N ASN A 270 -11.17 -2.78 -13.39
CA ASN A 270 -11.10 -3.12 -11.97
C ASN A 270 -10.58 -1.95 -11.12
N PHE A 271 -10.58 -2.13 -9.80
CA PHE A 271 -9.85 -1.27 -8.88
C PHE A 271 -8.43 -1.77 -8.67
N GLN A 272 -7.51 -0.82 -8.49
CA GLN A 272 -6.17 -1.04 -7.98
C GLN A 272 -6.02 -0.25 -6.68
N THR A 273 -5.64 -0.92 -5.59
CA THR A 273 -5.34 -0.26 -4.32
C THR A 273 -3.83 -0.09 -4.16
N VAL A 274 -3.38 1.13 -3.85
CA VAL A 274 -1.95 1.45 -3.70
C VAL A 274 -1.71 2.04 -2.31
N ARG A 275 -1.01 1.28 -1.47
CA ARG A 275 -0.66 1.70 -0.12
C ARG A 275 0.46 2.74 -0.14
N LYS A 276 0.22 3.91 0.44
CA LYS A 276 1.23 4.95 0.66
C LYS A 276 1.85 4.83 2.04
N THR A 277 3.17 4.89 2.05
CA THR A 277 3.98 4.91 3.26
C THR A 277 5.01 6.01 3.11
N TYR A 278 5.11 6.90 4.09
CA TYR A 278 6.10 7.98 4.14
C TYR A 278 6.98 7.76 5.37
N ASN A 279 8.29 7.64 5.19
CA ASN A 279 9.26 7.35 6.26
C ASN A 279 8.85 6.14 7.13
N GLY A 280 8.33 5.07 6.50
CA GLY A 280 7.85 3.87 7.20
C GLY A 280 6.46 4.00 7.86
N VAL A 281 5.89 5.21 7.93
CA VAL A 281 4.57 5.46 8.50
C VAL A 281 3.50 5.40 7.41
N TYR A 282 2.43 4.64 7.66
CA TYR A 282 1.30 4.52 6.75
C TYR A 282 0.53 5.84 6.65
N SER A 283 0.44 6.40 5.45
CA SER A 283 -0.24 7.69 5.21
C SER A 283 -1.63 7.53 4.58
N GLY A 284 -1.94 6.36 4.01
CA GLY A 284 -3.24 6.03 3.43
C GLY A 284 -3.11 5.04 2.27
N THR A 285 -4.25 4.61 1.73
CA THR A 285 -4.34 3.74 0.56
C THR A 285 -5.11 4.48 -0.53
N ASP A 286 -4.48 4.67 -1.68
CA ASP A 286 -5.13 5.21 -2.87
C ASP A 286 -5.98 4.12 -3.51
N ILE A 287 -7.20 4.48 -3.92
CA ILE A 287 -8.08 3.65 -4.73
C ILE A 287 -8.04 4.22 -6.14
N ASN A 288 -7.47 3.45 -7.04
CA ASN A 288 -7.37 3.77 -8.45
C ASN A 288 -8.37 2.93 -9.23
N MET A 289 -9.07 3.55 -10.18
CA MET A 289 -9.89 2.87 -11.17
C MET A 289 -9.04 2.63 -12.41
N LEU A 290 -9.03 1.39 -12.88
CA LEU A 290 -8.36 0.98 -14.11
C LEU A 290 -9.37 0.91 -15.25
N PHE A 291 -8.99 1.48 -16.39
CA PHE A 291 -9.77 1.41 -17.61
C PHE A 291 -9.01 0.68 -18.71
N GLU A 292 -9.71 0.18 -19.71
CA GLU A 292 -9.12 -0.44 -20.89
C GLU A 292 -8.45 0.61 -21.79
N ALA A 293 -7.26 0.32 -22.33
CA ALA A 293 -6.50 1.24 -23.18
C ALA A 293 -6.81 0.95 -24.63
N THR A 294 -7.56 1.81 -25.28
CA THR A 294 -7.42 2.00 -26.73
C THR A 294 -6.22 2.93 -26.96
N GLY A 295 -5.00 2.38 -26.86
CA GLY A 295 -3.76 3.04 -27.32
C GLY A 295 -3.13 4.13 -26.44
N LYS A 296 -3.63 4.43 -25.23
CA LYS A 296 -3.02 5.43 -24.31
C LYS A 296 -2.40 4.81 -23.05
N LYS A 297 -1.23 5.34 -22.63
CA LYS A 297 -0.47 4.89 -21.44
C LYS A 297 -1.13 5.19 -20.07
N ASN A 298 -2.23 5.96 -20.02
CA ASN A 298 -2.77 6.53 -18.78
C ASN A 298 -4.24 6.18 -18.54
N ASN A 299 -4.55 4.91 -18.30
CA ASN A 299 -5.92 4.46 -17.97
C ASN A 299 -6.21 4.35 -16.48
N VAL A 300 -5.51 5.14 -15.68
CA VAL A 300 -5.65 5.09 -14.24
C VAL A 300 -6.26 6.40 -13.77
N LEU A 301 -7.40 6.31 -13.10
CA LEU A 301 -8.05 7.44 -12.43
C LEU A 301 -8.03 7.19 -10.93
N ARG A 302 -7.30 8.01 -10.18
CA ARG A 302 -7.39 7.97 -8.72
C ARG A 302 -8.74 8.51 -8.29
N ALA A 303 -9.54 7.65 -7.67
CA ALA A 303 -10.86 8.01 -7.18
C ALA A 303 -10.78 8.70 -5.81
N SER A 304 -10.09 8.08 -4.84
CA SER A 304 -9.94 8.64 -3.49
C SER A 304 -8.77 8.00 -2.75
N THR A 305 -8.49 8.50 -1.54
CA THR A 305 -7.48 7.95 -0.62
C THR A 305 -8.11 7.79 0.76
N PHE A 306 -7.98 6.60 1.35
CA PHE A 306 -8.54 6.28 2.67
C PHE A 306 -7.49 5.70 3.61
N LYS A 307 -7.66 5.91 4.91
CA LYS A 307 -6.81 5.29 5.94
C LYS A 307 -7.40 3.97 6.45
N ASN A 308 -8.73 3.85 6.50
CA ASN A 308 -9.43 2.68 7.03
C ASN A 308 -9.91 1.75 5.88
N THR A 309 -9.67 0.46 6.03
CA THR A 309 -10.09 -0.59 5.08
C THR A 309 -11.60 -0.69 4.94
N GLN A 310 -12.38 -0.55 6.01
CA GLN A 310 -13.85 -0.59 5.92
C GLN A 310 -14.39 0.52 5.02
N GLN A 311 -13.76 1.71 5.06
CA GLN A 311 -14.11 2.82 4.17
C GLN A 311 -13.77 2.48 2.72
N ILE A 312 -12.63 1.82 2.47
CA ILE A 312 -12.24 1.36 1.13
C ILE A 312 -13.25 0.36 0.58
N GLU A 313 -13.65 -0.63 1.38
CA GLU A 313 -14.65 -1.63 1.00
C GLU A 313 -15.98 -0.98 0.65
N ARG A 314 -16.51 -0.16 1.58
CA ARG A 314 -17.78 0.55 1.37
C ARG A 314 -17.73 1.43 0.13
N PHE A 315 -16.64 2.17 -0.06
CA PHE A 315 -16.46 3.05 -1.21
C PHE A 315 -16.45 2.29 -2.54
N MET A 316 -15.71 1.18 -2.62
CA MET A 316 -15.67 0.37 -3.86
C MET A 316 -17.00 -0.33 -4.14
N LEU A 317 -17.71 -0.76 -3.10
CA LEU A 317 -19.06 -1.30 -3.24
C LEU A 317 -20.03 -0.24 -3.78
N GLU A 318 -19.99 0.99 -3.26
CA GLU A 318 -20.80 2.11 -3.76
C GLU A 318 -20.52 2.40 -5.24
N ILE A 319 -19.25 2.46 -5.65
CA ILE A 319 -18.91 2.63 -7.07
C ILE A 319 -19.41 1.47 -7.92
N ARG A 320 -19.23 0.21 -7.48
CA ARG A 320 -19.72 -0.95 -8.26
C ARG A 320 -21.23 -0.89 -8.47
N LYS A 321 -21.98 -0.44 -7.46
CA LYS A 321 -23.43 -0.26 -7.59
C LYS A 321 -23.77 0.84 -8.59
N ILE A 322 -23.08 1.98 -8.54
CA ILE A 322 -23.26 3.09 -9.51
C ILE A 322 -22.91 2.66 -10.95
N LEU A 323 -21.91 1.79 -11.13
CA LEU A 323 -21.53 1.30 -12.45
C LEU A 323 -22.52 0.25 -13.01
N ALA A 324 -23.26 -0.43 -12.13
CA ALA A 324 -24.22 -1.48 -12.50
C ALA A 324 -25.63 -0.95 -12.79
N SER A 325 -25.95 0.27 -12.33
CA SER A 325 -27.19 1.00 -12.65
C SER A 325 -27.18 1.58 -14.06
#